data_AF-A0A6S7K4A7-F1
#
_entry.id   AF-A0A6S7K4A7-F1
#
_cell.length_a   1.000
_cell.length_b   1.000
_cell.length_c   1.000
_cell.angle_alpha   90.00
_cell.angle_beta   90.00
_cell.angle_gamma   90.00
#
_symmetry.space_group_name_H-M   'P 1'
#
loop_
_entity.id
_entity.type
_entity.pdbx_description
1 polymer ?
#
loop_
_entity_poly.entity_id
_entity_poly.type
_entity_poly.pdbx_seq_one_letter_code
_entity_poly.pdbx_strand_id
1 'polypeptide(L)'
;MADAEDDKDSKAKQIELNMKESEIVAEFCNLIEQSRQLFKSLRDLPQFGQKSWQTQFGKTFDIYTKLWKFQQENRTVLDKKYDLKRWQIGEIASKIGQLYYHYYLRTSQSNYLQEAFSFYTAIRSRAYYSNASKLDTSDLMVKKLRFYARFIVVTLLLNKMDFVKELIK
;
A
#
# COMPACT_ATOMS: atom_id res chain seq x y z
N MET A 1 -49.82 15.96 1.44
CA MET A 1 -48.85 16.87 0.77
C MET A 1 -47.49 16.82 1.46
N ALA A 2 -47.42 16.60 2.79
CA ALA A 2 -46.19 16.37 3.54
C ALA A 2 -45.40 15.10 3.16
N ASP A 3 -46.07 13.98 2.83
CA ASP A 3 -45.37 12.70 2.54
C ASP A 3 -44.57 12.67 1.22
N ALA A 4 -44.83 13.61 0.30
CA ALA A 4 -44.13 13.68 -0.99
C ALA A 4 -42.86 14.55 -0.96
N GLU A 5 -42.71 15.41 0.06
CA GLU A 5 -41.50 16.21 0.28
C GLU A 5 -40.42 15.40 1.01
N ASP A 6 -40.81 14.52 1.94
CA ASP A 6 -39.91 13.69 2.73
C ASP A 6 -39.22 12.58 1.88
N ASP A 7 -39.91 12.03 0.87
CA ASP A 7 -39.34 11.07 -0.09
C ASP A 7 -38.36 11.74 -1.08
N LYS A 8 -38.59 13.02 -1.42
CA LYS A 8 -37.67 13.78 -2.29
C LYS A 8 -36.38 14.17 -1.58
N ASP A 9 -36.47 14.61 -0.32
CA ASP A 9 -35.29 14.95 0.48
C ASP A 9 -34.43 13.72 0.79
N SER A 10 -35.07 12.57 1.06
CA SER A 10 -34.40 11.28 1.25
C SER A 10 -33.66 10.81 -0.02
N LYS A 11 -34.28 10.94 -1.20
CA LYS A 11 -33.63 10.63 -2.48
C LYS A 11 -32.47 11.57 -2.80
N ALA A 12 -32.62 12.88 -2.54
CA ALA A 12 -31.57 13.86 -2.77
C ALA A 12 -30.33 13.58 -1.91
N LYS A 13 -30.52 13.30 -0.62
CA LYS A 13 -29.44 12.88 0.30
C LYS A 13 -28.76 11.59 -0.16
N GLN A 14 -29.53 10.61 -0.63
CA GLN A 14 -29.00 9.35 -1.12
C GLN A 14 -28.15 9.53 -2.40
N ILE A 15 -28.55 10.44 -3.29
CA ILE A 15 -27.79 10.80 -4.50
C ILE A 15 -26.49 11.50 -4.11
N GLU A 16 -26.55 12.48 -3.20
CA GLU A 16 -25.36 13.22 -2.74
C GLU A 16 -24.33 12.29 -2.05
N LEU A 17 -24.80 11.37 -1.22
CA LEU A 17 -23.96 10.34 -0.59
C LEU A 17 -23.29 9.45 -1.64
N ASN A 18 -24.03 8.97 -2.65
CA ASN A 18 -23.47 8.15 -3.72
C ASN A 18 -22.44 8.92 -4.57
N MET A 19 -22.63 10.23 -4.79
CA MET A 19 -21.65 11.07 -5.49
C MET A 19 -20.36 11.18 -4.67
N LYS A 20 -20.45 11.48 -3.38
CA LYS A 20 -19.30 11.53 -2.46
C LYS A 20 -18.53 10.20 -2.41
N GLU A 21 -19.25 9.08 -2.33
CA GLU A 21 -18.63 7.75 -2.37
C GLU A 21 -17.90 7.48 -3.70
N SER A 22 -18.44 7.96 -4.82
CA SER A 22 -17.81 7.81 -6.14
C SER A 22 -16.56 8.68 -6.28
N GLU A 23 -16.56 9.90 -5.72
CA GLU A 23 -15.38 10.76 -5.67
C GLU A 23 -14.25 10.13 -4.86
N ILE A 24 -14.56 9.51 -3.72
CA ILE A 24 -13.59 8.78 -2.90
C ILE A 24 -12.92 7.66 -3.71
N VAL A 25 -13.70 6.89 -4.47
CA VAL A 25 -13.18 5.81 -5.31
C VAL A 25 -12.29 6.37 -6.43
N ALA A 26 -12.72 7.46 -7.07
CA ALA A 26 -11.93 8.13 -8.12
C ALA A 26 -10.60 8.66 -7.57
N GLU A 27 -10.60 9.32 -6.41
CA GLU A 27 -9.37 9.79 -5.76
C GLU A 27 -8.46 8.62 -5.38
N PHE A 28 -9.01 7.53 -4.85
CA PHE A 28 -8.23 6.32 -4.53
C PHE A 28 -7.53 5.74 -5.76
N CYS A 29 -8.24 5.60 -6.88
CA CYS A 29 -7.67 5.15 -8.15
C CYS A 29 -6.55 6.08 -8.64
N ASN A 30 -6.76 7.39 -8.54
CA ASN A 30 -5.74 8.39 -8.90
C ASN A 30 -4.50 8.28 -8.03
N LEU A 31 -4.66 8.11 -6.70
CA LEU A 31 -3.55 7.92 -5.78
C LEU A 31 -2.77 6.63 -6.08
N ILE A 32 -3.47 5.53 -6.41
CA ILE A 32 -2.81 4.29 -6.84
C ILE A 32 -1.96 4.54 -8.08
N GLU A 33 -2.52 5.16 -9.12
CA GLU A 33 -1.81 5.36 -10.38
C GLU A 33 -0.61 6.31 -10.21
N GLN A 34 -0.80 7.45 -9.52
CA GLN A 34 0.28 8.39 -9.21
C GLN A 34 1.41 7.71 -8.41
N SER A 35 1.07 6.90 -7.40
CA SER A 35 2.06 6.18 -6.60
C SER A 35 2.87 5.19 -7.43
N ARG A 36 2.23 4.48 -8.37
CA ARG A 36 2.90 3.53 -9.28
C ARG A 36 3.85 4.23 -10.23
N GLN A 37 3.43 5.35 -10.81
CA GLN A 37 4.25 6.14 -11.72
C GLN A 37 5.48 6.69 -11.01
N LEU A 38 5.30 7.32 -9.84
CA LEU A 38 6.41 7.84 -9.03
C LEU A 38 7.37 6.73 -8.59
N PHE A 39 6.84 5.56 -8.19
CA PHE A 39 7.67 4.41 -7.83
C PHE A 39 8.52 3.91 -9.01
N LYS A 40 7.93 3.83 -10.21
CA LYS A 40 8.64 3.43 -11.43
C LYS A 40 9.76 4.43 -11.74
N SER A 41 9.44 5.72 -11.75
CA SER A 41 10.43 6.78 -11.94
C SER A 41 11.57 6.71 -10.93
N LEU A 42 11.27 6.47 -9.64
CA LEU A 42 12.28 6.35 -8.59
C LEU A 42 13.22 5.16 -8.81
N ARG A 43 12.70 4.02 -9.30
CA ARG A 43 13.48 2.82 -9.57
C ARG A 43 14.42 3.00 -10.77
N ASP A 44 13.96 3.72 -11.80
CA ASP A 44 14.68 3.88 -13.05
C ASP A 44 15.80 4.96 -12.96
N LEU A 45 15.97 5.59 -11.79
CA LEU A 45 17.05 6.56 -11.55
C LEU A 45 18.43 5.90 -11.41
N PRO A 46 19.49 6.55 -11.92
CA PRO A 46 20.87 6.16 -11.66
C PRO A 46 21.16 6.04 -10.15
N GLN A 47 21.96 5.04 -9.77
CA GLN A 47 22.30 4.80 -8.36
C GLN A 47 23.22 5.89 -7.79
N PHE A 48 23.98 6.58 -8.64
CA PHE A 48 24.96 7.59 -8.25
C PHE A 48 24.80 8.88 -9.06
N GLY A 49 25.16 10.02 -8.46
CA GLY A 49 25.42 11.27 -9.19
C GLY A 49 24.28 12.28 -9.31
N GLN A 50 23.16 12.16 -8.58
CA GLN A 50 22.06 13.14 -8.69
C GLN A 50 21.56 13.64 -7.32
N LYS A 51 21.59 14.98 -7.13
CA LYS A 51 21.00 15.69 -5.97
C LYS A 51 19.47 15.65 -5.95
N SER A 52 18.82 15.12 -6.98
CA SER A 52 17.36 15.05 -7.13
C SER A 52 16.71 13.80 -6.52
N TRP A 53 17.50 12.77 -6.19
CA TRP A 53 16.95 11.51 -5.69
C TRP A 53 16.21 11.69 -4.36
N GLN A 54 16.75 12.47 -3.41
CA GLN A 54 16.05 12.70 -2.13
C GLN A 54 14.69 13.37 -2.36
N THR A 55 14.61 14.34 -3.27
CA THR A 55 13.36 15.04 -3.60
C THR A 55 12.35 14.09 -4.27
N GLN A 56 12.81 13.24 -5.20
CA GLN A 56 11.95 12.25 -5.86
C GLN A 56 11.50 11.16 -4.88
N PHE A 57 12.39 10.73 -3.97
CA PHE A 57 12.04 9.82 -2.89
C PHE A 57 10.97 10.42 -1.99
N GLY A 58 11.16 11.66 -1.52
CA GLY A 58 10.21 12.37 -0.66
C GLY A 58 8.81 12.41 -1.31
N LYS A 59 8.73 12.87 -2.57
CA LYS A 59 7.47 12.88 -3.33
C LYS A 59 6.81 11.49 -3.43
N THR A 60 7.62 10.46 -3.69
CA THR A 60 7.12 9.08 -3.78
C THR A 60 6.64 8.57 -2.42
N PHE A 61 7.37 8.88 -1.36
CA PHE A 61 7.01 8.47 -0.01
C PHE A 61 5.74 9.17 0.48
N ASP A 62 5.61 10.46 0.22
CA ASP A 62 4.44 11.27 0.58
C ASP A 62 3.17 10.77 -0.11
N ILE A 63 3.23 10.43 -1.40
CA ILE A 63 2.05 9.89 -2.09
C ILE A 63 1.64 8.51 -1.56
N TYR A 64 2.62 7.65 -1.20
CA TYR A 64 2.32 6.33 -0.64
C TYR A 64 1.76 6.43 0.79
N THR A 65 2.27 7.34 1.61
CA THR A 65 1.72 7.58 2.95
C THR A 65 0.33 8.23 2.89
N LYS A 66 0.11 9.18 1.97
CA LYS A 66 -1.23 9.71 1.65
C LYS A 66 -2.18 8.58 1.25
N LEU A 67 -1.77 7.73 0.30
CA LEU A 67 -2.57 6.58 -0.16
C LEU A 67 -2.88 5.60 0.98
N TRP A 68 -1.90 5.31 1.84
CA TRP A 68 -2.07 4.43 3.00
C TRP A 68 -3.09 4.99 3.99
N LYS A 69 -2.98 6.28 4.32
CA LYS A 69 -3.92 6.96 5.23
C LYS A 69 -5.32 7.03 4.61
N PHE A 70 -5.41 7.41 3.33
CA PHE A 70 -6.67 7.52 2.60
C PHE A 70 -7.48 6.22 2.62
N GLN A 71 -6.83 5.06 2.44
CA GLN A 71 -7.55 3.78 2.49
C GLN A 71 -7.96 3.36 3.92
N GLN A 72 -7.28 3.84 4.96
CA GLN A 72 -7.71 3.59 6.35
C GLN A 72 -8.95 4.41 6.69
N GLU A 73 -8.98 5.68 6.29
CA GLU A 73 -10.07 6.61 6.58
C GLU A 73 -11.35 6.28 5.80
N ASN A 74 -11.20 5.87 4.54
CA ASN A 74 -12.33 5.59 3.64
C ASN A 74 -12.64 4.09 3.48
N ARG A 75 -12.24 3.29 4.48
CA ARG A 75 -12.21 1.82 4.40
C ARG A 75 -13.55 1.20 4.00
N THR A 76 -14.63 1.67 4.58
CA THR A 76 -15.99 1.14 4.39
C THR A 76 -16.52 1.40 2.99
N VAL A 77 -16.26 2.60 2.46
CA VAL A 77 -16.64 3.00 1.09
C VAL A 77 -15.85 2.20 0.07
N LEU A 78 -14.52 2.09 0.26
CA LEU A 78 -13.66 1.33 -0.64
C LEU A 78 -13.98 -0.17 -0.65
N ASP A 79 -14.38 -0.75 0.47
CA ASP A 79 -14.82 -2.14 0.53
C ASP A 79 -16.14 -2.36 -0.25
N LYS A 80 -17.11 -1.44 -0.10
CA LYS A 80 -18.44 -1.55 -0.72
C LYS A 80 -18.47 -1.20 -2.22
N LYS A 81 -17.79 -0.12 -2.62
CA LYS A 81 -17.91 0.46 -3.98
C LYS A 81 -16.74 0.12 -4.90
N TYR A 82 -15.54 -0.02 -4.34
CA TYR A 82 -14.32 -0.35 -5.09
C TYR A 82 -13.95 -1.84 -4.99
N ASP A 83 -14.55 -2.58 -4.06
CA ASP A 83 -14.21 -3.98 -3.77
C ASP A 83 -12.75 -4.17 -3.32
N LEU A 84 -12.31 -3.31 -2.39
CA LEU A 84 -10.92 -3.27 -1.91
C LEU A 84 -10.48 -4.55 -1.20
N LYS A 85 -9.71 -5.37 -1.91
CA LYS A 85 -9.23 -6.65 -1.39
C LYS A 85 -8.11 -6.48 -0.36
N ARG A 86 -8.03 -7.45 0.56
CA ARG A 86 -6.96 -7.50 1.59
C ARG A 86 -5.55 -7.50 1.00
N TRP A 87 -5.34 -8.19 -0.12
CA TRP A 87 -4.03 -8.24 -0.77
C TRP A 87 -3.60 -6.91 -1.37
N GLN A 88 -4.53 -6.05 -1.81
CA GLN A 88 -4.21 -4.71 -2.33
C GLN A 88 -3.62 -3.82 -1.23
N ILE A 89 -4.14 -3.92 -0.01
CA ILE A 89 -3.58 -3.24 1.17
C ILE A 89 -2.18 -3.76 1.47
N GLY A 90 -2.02 -5.09 1.39
CA GLY A 90 -0.73 -5.75 1.53
C GLY A 90 0.30 -5.24 0.52
N GLU A 91 -0.12 -4.96 -0.72
CA GLU A 91 0.76 -4.35 -1.72
C GLU A 91 1.17 -2.92 -1.38
N ILE A 92 0.24 -2.08 -0.92
CA ILE A 92 0.56 -0.71 -0.49
C ILE A 92 1.56 -0.76 0.67
N ALA A 93 1.29 -1.57 1.69
CA ALA A 93 2.19 -1.78 2.82
C ALA A 93 3.55 -2.33 2.38
N SER A 94 3.58 -3.30 1.46
CA SER A 94 4.82 -3.89 0.94
C SER A 94 5.64 -2.87 0.17
N LYS A 95 5.01 -1.90 -0.50
CA LYS A 95 5.69 -0.82 -1.22
C LYS A 95 6.27 0.22 -0.28
N ILE A 96 5.56 0.59 0.78
CA ILE A 96 6.10 1.48 1.82
C ILE A 96 7.32 0.82 2.50
N GLY A 97 7.23 -0.45 2.88
CA GLY A 97 8.38 -1.20 3.41
C GLY A 97 9.55 -1.25 2.42
N GLN A 98 9.26 -1.38 1.12
CA GLN A 98 10.30 -1.34 0.09
C GLN A 98 10.97 0.04 -0.02
N LEU A 99 10.22 1.14 0.11
CA LEU A 99 10.78 2.50 0.13
C LEU A 99 11.71 2.70 1.31
N TYR A 100 11.31 2.28 2.51
CA TYR A 100 12.17 2.31 3.69
C TYR A 100 13.46 1.53 3.49
N TYR A 101 13.37 0.32 2.94
CA TYR A 101 14.55 -0.49 2.62
C TYR A 101 15.46 0.17 1.59
N HIS A 102 14.90 0.77 0.52
CA HIS A 102 15.68 1.50 -0.47
C HIS A 102 16.40 2.72 0.13
N TYR A 103 15.76 3.41 1.08
CA TYR A 103 16.36 4.53 1.78
C TYR A 103 17.50 4.08 2.70
N TYR A 104 17.34 2.96 3.40
CA TYR A 104 18.41 2.31 4.15
C TYR A 104 19.63 2.01 3.27
N LEU A 105 19.44 1.40 2.09
CA LEU A 105 20.56 1.06 1.19
C LEU A 105 21.40 2.26 0.77
N ARG A 106 20.83 3.47 0.73
CA ARG A 106 21.58 4.69 0.37
C ARG A 106 22.18 5.44 1.55
N THR A 107 21.58 5.32 2.73
CA THR A 107 21.96 6.13 3.91
C THR A 107 22.64 5.33 5.00
N SER A 108 22.55 3.99 4.95
CA SER A 108 23.01 3.05 5.96
C SER A 108 22.39 3.28 7.36
N GLN A 109 21.31 4.06 7.48
CA GLN A 109 20.66 4.31 8.76
C GLN A 109 19.70 3.16 9.12
N SER A 110 20.00 2.47 10.22
CA SER A 110 19.32 1.24 10.64
C SER A 110 17.86 1.43 11.07
N ASN A 111 17.46 2.64 11.45
CA ASN A 111 16.07 3.00 11.74
C ASN A 111 15.14 2.68 10.55
N TYR A 112 15.52 3.01 9.32
CA TYR A 112 14.70 2.72 8.13
C TYR A 112 14.61 1.21 7.86
N LEU A 113 15.67 0.45 8.19
CA LEU A 113 15.63 -1.00 8.09
C LEU A 113 14.64 -1.61 9.11
N GLN A 114 14.55 -1.05 10.32
CA GLN A 114 13.54 -1.44 11.31
C GLN A 114 12.12 -1.09 10.86
N GLU A 115 11.92 0.07 10.25
CA GLU A 115 10.60 0.44 9.69
C GLU A 115 10.18 -0.52 8.57
N ALA A 116 11.09 -0.86 7.65
CA ALA A 116 10.81 -1.87 6.63
C ALA A 116 10.41 -3.22 7.24
N PHE A 117 11.12 -3.65 8.28
CA PHE A 117 10.81 -4.87 9.03
C PHE A 117 9.42 -4.81 9.71
N SER A 118 9.08 -3.67 10.31
CA SER A 118 7.78 -3.45 10.95
C SER A 118 6.63 -3.62 9.96
N PHE A 119 6.74 -3.01 8.77
CA PHE A 119 5.77 -3.18 7.69
C PHE A 119 5.66 -4.63 7.23
N TYR A 120 6.77 -5.33 7.02
CA TYR A 120 6.72 -6.73 6.56
C TYR A 120 6.15 -7.69 7.60
N THR A 121 6.49 -7.48 8.87
CA THR A 121 5.92 -8.23 9.99
C THR A 121 4.41 -8.00 10.09
N ALA A 122 3.97 -6.75 9.96
CA ALA A 122 2.56 -6.37 9.91
C ALA A 122 1.78 -7.01 8.76
N ILE A 123 2.42 -7.18 7.59
CA ILE A 123 1.80 -7.83 6.43
C ILE A 123 1.59 -9.32 6.69
N ARG A 124 2.59 -9.98 7.27
CA ARG A 124 2.53 -11.39 7.64
C ARG A 124 1.47 -11.62 8.73
N SER A 125 1.51 -10.87 9.82
CA SER A 125 0.61 -11.05 10.97
C SER A 125 -0.85 -10.86 10.62
N ARG A 126 -1.16 -9.92 9.72
CA ARG A 126 -2.52 -9.67 9.22
C ARG A 126 -2.94 -10.57 8.06
N ALA A 127 -2.06 -11.47 7.63
CA ALA A 127 -2.28 -12.45 6.58
C ALA A 127 -2.87 -11.83 5.30
N TYR A 128 -2.34 -10.68 4.83
CA TYR A 128 -2.91 -9.99 3.67
C TYR A 128 -2.90 -10.83 2.37
N TYR A 129 -2.03 -11.84 2.29
CA TYR A 129 -1.92 -12.76 1.15
C TYR A 129 -2.54 -14.15 1.41
N SER A 130 -3.31 -14.38 2.47
CA SER A 130 -3.89 -15.71 2.76
C SER A 130 -4.88 -16.17 1.69
N ASN A 131 -5.73 -15.26 1.20
CA ASN A 131 -6.71 -15.56 0.15
C ASN A 131 -6.13 -15.49 -1.27
N ALA A 132 -4.85 -15.13 -1.41
CA ALA A 132 -4.22 -14.97 -2.71
C ALA A 132 -4.19 -16.29 -3.50
N SER A 133 -4.01 -17.41 -2.81
CA SER A 133 -3.98 -18.75 -3.41
C SER A 133 -5.33 -19.23 -3.94
N LYS A 134 -6.44 -18.61 -3.51
CA LYS A 134 -7.80 -18.96 -3.96
C LYS A 134 -8.25 -18.21 -5.21
N LEU A 135 -7.56 -17.11 -5.53
CA LEU A 135 -7.88 -16.25 -6.68
C LEU A 135 -7.16 -16.68 -7.97
N ASP A 136 -6.28 -17.70 -7.90
CA ASP A 136 -5.52 -18.32 -9.00
C ASP A 136 -4.91 -17.34 -10.03
N THR A 137 -4.54 -16.15 -9.57
CA THR A 137 -3.89 -15.14 -10.41
C THR A 137 -2.38 -15.26 -10.21
N SER A 138 -1.69 -15.76 -11.25
CA SER A 138 -0.21 -15.90 -11.27
C SER A 138 0.51 -14.63 -10.80
N ASP A 139 0.01 -13.46 -11.21
CA ASP A 139 0.52 -12.14 -10.80
C ASP A 139 0.52 -11.92 -9.27
N LEU A 140 -0.51 -12.42 -8.60
CA LEU A 140 -0.64 -12.25 -7.15
C LEU A 140 0.35 -13.16 -6.40
N MET A 141 0.63 -14.35 -6.93
CA MET A 141 1.68 -15.22 -6.41
C MET A 141 3.06 -14.60 -6.58
N VAL A 142 3.35 -13.97 -7.72
CA VAL A 142 4.60 -13.22 -7.93
C VAL A 142 4.74 -12.09 -6.92
N LYS A 143 3.67 -11.35 -6.64
CA LYS A 143 3.66 -10.28 -5.62
C LYS A 143 3.94 -10.84 -4.22
N LYS A 144 3.29 -11.94 -3.83
CA LYS A 144 3.51 -12.64 -2.56
C LYS A 144 4.97 -13.11 -2.42
N LEU A 145 5.52 -13.78 -3.45
CA LEU A 145 6.92 -14.23 -3.45
C LEU A 145 7.89 -13.07 -3.30
N ARG A 146 7.69 -11.98 -4.06
CA ARG A 146 8.50 -10.77 -3.97
C ARG A 146 8.43 -10.12 -2.59
N PHE A 147 7.28 -10.18 -1.92
CA PHE A 147 7.15 -9.75 -0.53
C PHE A 147 8.01 -10.61 0.41
N TYR A 148 7.86 -11.94 0.36
CA TYR A 148 8.62 -12.86 1.23
C TYR A 148 10.14 -12.75 1.00
N ALA A 149 10.59 -12.65 -0.25
CA ALA A 149 12.00 -12.47 -0.57
C ALA A 149 12.58 -11.21 0.10
N ARG A 150 11.88 -10.08 0.03
CA ARG A 150 12.31 -8.83 0.71
C ARG A 150 12.25 -8.95 2.22
N PHE A 151 11.23 -9.62 2.75
CA PHE A 151 11.10 -9.81 4.18
C PHE A 151 12.27 -10.64 4.74
N ILE A 152 12.63 -11.74 4.07
CA ILE A 152 13.78 -12.56 4.44
C ILE A 152 15.07 -11.72 4.43
N VAL A 153 15.32 -10.95 3.37
CA VAL A 153 16.50 -10.08 3.27
C VAL A 153 16.58 -9.08 4.42
N VAL A 154 15.49 -8.35 4.70
CA VAL A 154 15.46 -7.38 5.82
C VAL A 154 15.66 -8.06 7.17
N THR A 155 15.07 -9.25 7.35
CA THR A 155 15.20 -10.03 8.60
C THR A 155 16.63 -10.50 8.82
N LEU A 156 17.30 -10.96 7.74
CA LEU A 156 18.71 -11.36 7.76
C LEU A 156 19.63 -10.18 8.09
N LEU A 157 19.41 -9.02 7.47
CA LEU A 157 20.19 -7.81 7.74
C LEU A 157 20.03 -7.30 9.18
N LEU A 158 18.89 -7.59 9.82
CA LEU A 158 18.65 -7.29 11.24
C LEU A 158 19.09 -8.40 12.20
N ASN A 159 19.71 -9.48 11.69
CA ASN A 159 20.11 -10.65 12.46
C ASN A 159 18.96 -11.29 13.29
N LYS A 160 17.73 -11.22 12.79
CA LYS A 160 16.54 -11.80 13.46
C LYS A 160 16.33 -13.25 13.01
N MET A 161 17.28 -14.12 13.32
CA MET A 161 17.36 -15.48 12.76
C MET A 161 16.15 -16.37 13.07
N ASP A 162 15.46 -16.14 14.19
CA ASP A 162 14.25 -16.90 14.53
C ASP A 162 13.11 -16.63 13.53
N PHE A 163 12.94 -15.37 13.10
CA PHE A 163 11.98 -15.02 12.06
C PHE A 163 12.36 -15.62 10.70
N VAL A 164 13.65 -15.69 10.37
CA VAL A 164 14.11 -16.31 9.11
C VAL A 164 13.72 -17.79 9.08
N LYS A 165 13.99 -18.53 10.16
CA LYS A 165 13.60 -19.95 10.27
C LYS A 165 12.10 -20.15 10.11
N GLU A 166 11.29 -19.23 10.63
CA GLU A 166 9.84 -19.27 10.50
C GLU A 166 9.33 -18.86 9.10
N LEU A 167 10.12 -18.14 8.30
CA LEU A 167 9.73 -17.69 6.95
C LEU A 167 10.09 -18.69 5.85
N ILE A 168 11.05 -19.58 6.10
CA ILE A 168 11.57 -20.57 5.13
C ILE A 168 10.85 -21.93 5.26
N LYS A 169 10.10 -22.14 6.34
CA LYS A 169 9.19 -23.29 6.51
C LYS A 169 7.93 -23.13 5.66
#